data_AF-A0A815AD26-F1
#
_entry.id   AF-A0A815AD26-F1
#
_cell.length_a   1.000
_cell.length_b   1.000
_cell.length_c   1.000
_cell.angle_alpha   90.00
_cell.angle_beta   90.00
_cell.angle_gamma   90.00
#
_symmetry.space_group_name_H-M   'P 1'
#
loop_
_entity.id
_entity.type
_entity.pdbx_description
1 polymer ?
#
loop_
_entity_poly.entity_id
_entity_poly.type
_entity_poly.pdbx_seq_one_letter_code
_entity_poly.pdbx_strand_id
1 'polypeptide(L)'
;MYKKARRTYEKNASSKGHCEIILLAASKKSTAWMNEAGTRVDRLYTRNETSVPMDLYCLKNLQKMHKLQIIASPIVAMTEQLGSLTNLQHLRLMSCSLTRLPDLSGLTRLASLDLYNNGLHEIIGFNSLS
;
A
#
# COMPACT_ATOMS: atom_id res chain seq x y z
N MET A 1 10.59 28.38 -19.78
CA MET A 1 9.34 28.50 -19.00
C MET A 1 8.40 27.35 -19.35
N TYR A 2 8.47 26.23 -18.63
CA TYR A 2 7.44 25.19 -18.65
C TYR A 2 6.89 25.06 -17.23
N LYS A 3 5.76 25.72 -16.99
CA LYS A 3 4.89 25.49 -15.82
C LYS A 3 4.04 24.26 -16.11
N LYS A 4 4.00 23.25 -15.23
CA LYS A 4 2.76 22.65 -14.67
C LYS A 4 2.99 21.28 -14.02
N ALA A 5 2.29 21.11 -12.90
CA ALA A 5 2.02 19.90 -12.12
C ALA A 5 3.14 19.34 -11.21
N ARG A 6 3.09 19.79 -9.95
CA ARG A 6 3.56 19.15 -8.71
C ARG A 6 3.85 17.65 -8.84
N ARG A 7 5.11 17.25 -8.61
CA ARG A 7 5.52 15.85 -8.42
C ARG A 7 4.98 15.33 -7.08
N THR A 8 3.78 14.77 -7.10
CA THR A 8 3.14 14.13 -5.94
C THR A 8 3.55 12.66 -5.83
N TYR A 9 3.96 12.01 -6.94
CA TYR A 9 4.43 10.62 -6.99
C TYR A 9 5.35 10.41 -8.20
N GLU A 10 6.21 9.39 -8.15
CA GLU A 10 6.99 8.90 -9.30
C GLU A 10 6.36 7.62 -9.83
N LYS A 11 5.99 7.62 -11.12
CA LYS A 11 5.49 6.44 -11.82
C LYS A 11 6.62 5.82 -12.62
N ASN A 12 7.09 4.66 -12.18
CA ASN A 12 8.11 3.89 -12.90
C ASN A 12 7.43 2.74 -13.64
N ALA A 13 7.50 2.75 -14.97
CA ALA A 13 7.18 1.57 -15.76
C ALA A 13 8.38 0.63 -15.69
N SER A 14 8.23 -0.56 -15.10
CA SER A 14 9.32 -1.53 -15.14
C SER A 14 9.44 -2.14 -16.54
N SER A 15 10.63 -2.60 -16.90
CA SER A 15 10.93 -3.30 -18.16
C SER A 15 10.09 -4.57 -18.42
N LYS A 16 9.33 -5.04 -17.42
CA LYS A 16 8.44 -6.21 -17.49
C LYS A 16 6.95 -5.88 -17.58
N GLY A 17 6.58 -4.61 -17.84
CA GLY A 17 5.18 -4.19 -17.98
C GLY A 17 4.44 -3.87 -16.67
N HIS A 18 5.11 -4.00 -15.52
CA HIS A 18 4.57 -3.60 -14.22
C HIS A 18 4.49 -2.09 -14.04
N CYS A 19 3.42 -1.61 -13.40
CA CYS A 19 3.17 -0.20 -13.09
C CYS A 19 3.42 0.06 -11.61
N GLU A 20 4.58 0.67 -11.34
CA GLU A 20 5.03 0.97 -10.00
C GLU A 20 4.82 2.45 -9.66
N ILE A 21 4.34 2.70 -8.45
CA ILE A 21 4.18 4.05 -7.91
C ILE A 21 4.97 4.18 -6.62
N ILE A 22 5.81 5.21 -6.58
CA ILE A 22 6.54 5.64 -5.40
C ILE A 22 5.92 6.95 -4.93
N LEU A 23 5.37 6.95 -3.72
CA LEU A 23 4.95 8.19 -3.07
C LEU A 23 6.18 8.88 -2.46
N LEU A 24 6.29 10.19 -2.70
CA LEU A 24 7.33 11.04 -2.14
C LEU A 24 6.68 12.10 -1.24
N ALA A 25 7.41 12.49 -0.18
CA ALA A 25 6.95 13.27 0.99
C ALA A 25 6.18 14.58 0.70
N ALA A 26 6.23 15.07 -0.54
CA ALA A 26 5.46 16.21 -1.01
C ALA A 26 3.99 15.89 -1.34
N SER A 27 3.57 14.63 -1.20
CA SER A 27 2.24 14.11 -1.49
C SER A 27 1.19 14.55 -0.45
N LYS A 28 0.97 15.86 -0.32
CA LYS A 28 -0.08 16.37 0.57
C LYS A 28 -1.46 15.96 0.03
N LYS A 29 -2.07 15.00 0.71
CA LYS A 29 -3.52 14.76 0.88
C LYS A 29 -4.34 14.17 -0.25
N SER A 30 -3.81 13.94 -1.46
CA SER A 30 -4.66 13.46 -2.55
C SER A 30 -4.43 11.99 -2.88
N THR A 31 -5.41 11.15 -2.55
CA THR A 31 -5.57 9.79 -3.10
C THR A 31 -6.15 9.80 -4.52
N ALA A 32 -6.39 10.97 -5.13
CA ALA A 32 -7.03 11.08 -6.43
C ALA A 32 -6.24 10.35 -7.54
N TRP A 33 -4.91 10.29 -7.45
CA TRP A 33 -4.09 9.51 -8.39
C TRP A 33 -4.38 8.00 -8.32
N MET A 34 -4.87 7.46 -7.19
CA MET A 34 -5.30 6.07 -7.08
C MET A 34 -6.65 5.81 -7.78
N ASN A 35 -7.47 6.85 -7.93
CA ASN A 35 -8.75 6.78 -8.63
C ASN A 35 -8.60 7.13 -10.14
N GLU A 36 -7.70 8.05 -10.48
CA GLU A 36 -7.42 8.46 -11.87
C GLU A 36 -6.47 7.49 -12.60
N ALA A 37 -5.56 6.80 -11.89
CA ALA A 37 -4.59 5.88 -12.53
C ALA A 37 -5.15 4.51 -12.93
N GLY A 38 -6.47 4.27 -12.80
CA GLY A 38 -7.20 3.17 -13.42
C GLY A 38 -6.46 1.82 -13.43
N THR A 39 -6.57 1.08 -12.32
CA THR A 39 -6.46 -0.40 -12.24
C THR A 39 -5.16 -1.09 -12.68
N ARG A 40 -4.12 -0.35 -13.11
CA ARG A 40 -2.85 -0.97 -13.55
C ARG A 40 -1.76 -1.05 -12.49
N VAL A 41 -1.89 -0.29 -11.41
CA VAL A 41 -0.88 -0.27 -10.34
C VAL A 41 -0.77 -1.66 -9.75
N ASP A 42 0.41 -2.24 -9.85
CA ASP A 42 0.71 -3.54 -9.30
C ASP A 42 1.72 -3.49 -8.16
N ARG A 43 2.43 -2.37 -8.02
CA ARG A 43 3.37 -2.15 -6.92
C ARG A 43 3.25 -0.73 -6.36
N LEU A 44 3.08 -0.65 -5.04
CA LEU A 44 3.03 0.61 -4.30
C LEU A 44 4.14 0.66 -3.26
N TYR A 45 4.91 1.74 -3.25
CA TYR A 45 5.99 1.98 -2.31
C TYR A 45 5.83 3.34 -1.65
N THR A 46 5.91 3.37 -0.33
CA THR A 46 5.93 4.61 0.46
C THR A 46 7.06 4.54 1.48
N ARG A 47 7.74 5.67 1.72
CA ARG A 47 8.79 5.77 2.74
C ARG A 47 8.77 7.14 3.41
N ASN A 48 8.78 7.16 4.74
CA ASN A 48 8.96 8.39 5.53
C ASN A 48 7.85 9.44 5.29
N GLU A 49 6.62 8.97 5.10
CA GLU A 49 5.48 9.83 4.80
C GLU A 49 4.76 10.19 6.10
N THR A 50 4.89 11.45 6.53
CA THR A 50 4.19 11.98 7.73
C THR A 50 2.67 12.10 7.55
N SER A 51 2.16 11.95 6.33
CA SER A 51 0.72 12.05 6.02
C SER A 51 0.27 11.04 4.96
N VAL A 52 0.51 9.74 5.17
CA VAL A 52 -0.23 8.73 4.40
C VAL A 52 -1.72 8.95 4.68
N PRO A 53 -2.58 9.06 3.66
CA PRO A 53 -4.01 9.28 3.87
C PRO A 53 -4.55 8.16 4.76
N MET A 54 -5.15 8.59 5.87
CA MET A 54 -5.36 7.81 7.10
C MET A 54 -6.18 6.52 6.89
N ASP A 55 -6.89 6.41 5.77
CA ASP A 55 -7.88 5.37 5.58
C ASP A 55 -7.61 4.46 4.37
N LEU A 56 -6.57 4.69 3.56
CA LEU A 56 -6.17 3.83 2.41
C LEU A 56 -7.33 3.18 1.60
N TYR A 57 -8.52 3.79 1.57
CA TYR A 57 -9.77 3.11 1.19
C TYR A 57 -9.78 2.76 -0.30
N CYS A 58 -9.01 3.52 -1.08
CA CYS A 58 -8.73 3.30 -2.49
C CYS A 58 -8.01 1.98 -2.78
N LEU A 59 -7.46 1.27 -1.79
CA LEU A 59 -6.88 -0.07 -1.97
C LEU A 59 -7.85 -1.05 -2.65
N LYS A 60 -9.17 -0.92 -2.41
CA LYS A 60 -10.19 -1.75 -3.06
C LYS A 60 -10.12 -1.73 -4.60
N ASN A 61 -9.60 -0.65 -5.18
CA ASN A 61 -9.51 -0.45 -6.62
C ASN A 61 -8.22 -1.05 -7.22
N LEU A 62 -7.27 -1.50 -6.39
CA LEU A 62 -5.93 -1.97 -6.80
C LEU A 62 -5.88 -3.50 -6.96
N GLN A 63 -6.83 -4.07 -7.70
CA GLN A 63 -7.00 -5.52 -7.85
C GLN A 63 -5.85 -6.23 -8.58
N LYS A 64 -4.95 -5.48 -9.24
CA LYS A 64 -3.72 -6.00 -9.85
C LYS A 64 -2.50 -5.87 -8.95
N MET A 65 -2.66 -5.45 -7.70
CA MET A 65 -1.54 -5.25 -6.79
C MET A 65 -0.91 -6.57 -6.39
N HIS A 66 0.38 -6.71 -6.67
CA HIS A 66 1.22 -7.83 -6.30
C HIS A 66 2.12 -7.48 -5.12
N LYS A 67 2.47 -6.20 -4.95
CA LYS A 67 3.35 -5.76 -3.88
C LYS A 67 2.91 -4.43 -3.27
N LEU A 68 2.73 -4.44 -1.95
CA LEU A 68 2.49 -3.26 -1.14
C LEU A 68 3.62 -3.11 -0.13
N GLN A 69 4.30 -1.98 -0.17
CA GLN A 69 5.37 -1.65 0.76
C GLN A 69 5.17 -0.26 1.35
N ILE A 70 5.01 -0.20 2.67
CA ILE A 70 4.91 1.03 3.44
C ILE A 70 5.99 0.96 4.52
N ILE A 71 6.87 1.96 4.57
CA ILE A 71 7.99 1.99 5.50
C ILE A 71 8.05 3.34 6.21
N ALA A 72 8.20 3.35 7.53
CA ALA A 72 8.42 4.56 8.32
C ALA A 72 7.32 5.62 8.09
N SER A 73 6.08 5.18 7.97
CA SER A 73 4.93 6.07 7.78
C SER A 73 3.95 5.79 8.92
N PRO A 74 3.62 6.76 9.80
CA PRO A 74 2.74 6.51 10.94
C PRO A 74 1.32 6.22 10.47
N ILE A 75 0.99 4.94 10.34
CA ILE A 75 -0.33 4.41 10.02
C ILE A 75 -0.77 3.63 11.25
N VAL A 76 -1.69 4.20 12.02
CA VAL A 76 -2.16 3.58 13.27
C VAL A 76 -3.02 2.34 13.00
N ALA A 77 -3.78 2.32 11.89
CA ALA A 77 -4.62 1.21 11.50
C ALA A 77 -4.67 1.02 9.98
N MET A 78 -4.63 -0.24 9.55
CA MET A 78 -4.97 -0.62 8.17
C MET A 78 -6.49 -0.82 8.02
N THR A 79 -7.00 -0.69 6.80
CA THR A 79 -8.44 -0.82 6.51
C THR A 79 -8.81 -2.17 5.97
N GLU A 80 -10.06 -2.58 6.17
CA GLU A 80 -10.61 -3.88 5.72
C GLU A 80 -10.42 -4.13 4.22
N GLN A 81 -10.26 -3.07 3.42
CA GLN A 81 -9.97 -3.18 1.99
C GLN A 81 -8.61 -3.83 1.70
N LEU A 82 -7.68 -3.90 2.67
CA LEU A 82 -6.43 -4.65 2.51
C LEU A 82 -6.72 -6.12 2.19
N GLY A 83 -7.69 -6.74 2.87
CA GLY A 83 -8.10 -8.13 2.62
C GLY A 83 -8.71 -8.36 1.22
N SER A 84 -9.13 -7.30 0.52
CA SER A 84 -9.68 -7.40 -0.84
C SER A 84 -8.62 -7.57 -1.94
N LEU A 85 -7.33 -7.50 -1.60
CA LEU A 85 -6.22 -7.56 -2.55
C LEU A 85 -5.81 -9.01 -2.84
N THR A 86 -6.68 -9.78 -3.49
CA THR A 86 -6.49 -11.23 -3.68
C THR A 86 -5.26 -11.61 -4.54
N ASN A 87 -4.68 -10.66 -5.28
CA ASN A 87 -3.45 -10.86 -6.06
C ASN A 87 -2.16 -10.46 -5.33
N LEU A 88 -2.26 -9.97 -4.09
CA LEU A 88 -1.11 -9.51 -3.33
C LEU A 88 -0.21 -10.69 -2.97
N GLN A 89 1.07 -10.60 -3.34
CA GLN A 89 2.09 -11.62 -3.07
C GLN A 89 3.08 -11.17 -2.00
N HIS A 90 3.30 -9.86 -1.90
CA HIS A 90 4.26 -9.28 -0.96
C HIS A 90 3.64 -8.10 -0.23
N LEU A 91 3.52 -8.23 1.10
CA LEU A 91 3.05 -7.17 1.99
C LEU A 91 4.16 -6.83 2.98
N ARG A 92 4.66 -5.58 2.92
CA ARG A 92 5.64 -5.07 3.86
C ARG A 92 5.12 -3.78 4.49
N LEU A 93 4.87 -3.82 5.79
CA LEU A 93 4.45 -2.68 6.60
C LEU A 93 5.45 -2.54 7.74
N MET A 94 6.49 -1.72 7.57
CA MET A 94 7.57 -1.60 8.56
C MET A 94 7.57 -0.24 9.24
N SER A 95 7.82 -0.19 10.54
CA SER A 95 7.93 1.09 11.27
C SER A 95 6.69 1.98 11.06
N CYS A 96 5.49 1.37 11.02
CA CYS A 96 4.25 2.09 10.74
C CYS A 96 3.44 2.43 11.99
N SER A 97 3.85 1.98 13.18
CA SER A 97 3.08 2.11 14.43
C SER A 97 1.69 1.45 14.37
N LEU A 98 1.54 0.42 13.53
CA LEU A 98 0.30 -0.35 13.44
C LEU A 98 0.05 -1.09 14.75
N THR A 99 -1.16 -0.98 15.28
CA THR A 99 -1.59 -1.73 16.49
C THR A 99 -2.45 -2.95 16.15
N ARG A 100 -3.08 -2.93 14.97
CA ARG A 100 -3.91 -4.01 14.44
C ARG A 100 -3.79 -4.10 12.92
N LEU A 101 -4.08 -5.28 12.39
CA LEU A 101 -4.34 -5.50 10.98
C LEU A 101 -5.80 -5.94 10.76
N PRO A 102 -6.41 -5.60 9.61
CA PRO A 102 -7.71 -6.11 9.20
C PRO A 102 -7.64 -7.61 8.92
N ASP A 103 -8.79 -8.23 8.64
CA ASP A 103 -8.82 -9.63 8.21
C ASP A 103 -7.99 -9.83 6.92
N LEU A 104 -6.96 -10.66 7.01
CA LEU A 104 -6.07 -10.99 5.90
C LEU A 104 -6.51 -12.25 5.14
N SER A 105 -7.64 -12.86 5.49
CA SER A 105 -8.13 -14.12 4.91
C SER A 105 -8.29 -14.08 3.38
N GLY A 106 -8.58 -12.90 2.82
CA GLY A 106 -8.69 -12.70 1.37
C GLY A 106 -7.35 -12.60 0.63
N LEU A 107 -6.22 -12.48 1.33
CA LEU A 107 -4.88 -12.43 0.74
C LEU A 107 -4.36 -13.82 0.36
N THR A 108 -5.15 -14.57 -0.41
CA THR A 108 -4.93 -15.99 -0.74
C THR A 108 -3.66 -16.29 -1.55
N ARG A 109 -2.98 -15.26 -2.07
CA ARG A 109 -1.74 -15.37 -2.84
C ARG A 109 -0.52 -14.81 -2.13
N LEU A 110 -0.66 -14.44 -0.86
CA LEU A 110 0.42 -13.80 -0.09
C LEU A 110 1.53 -14.81 0.18
N ALA A 111 2.72 -14.54 -0.36
CA ALA A 111 3.91 -15.37 -0.20
C ALA A 111 4.93 -14.77 0.78
N SER A 112 4.82 -13.48 1.10
CA SER A 112 5.72 -12.80 2.02
C SER A 112 5.00 -11.69 2.77
N LEU A 113 5.13 -11.74 4.10
CA LEU A 113 4.59 -10.76 5.03
C LEU A 113 5.69 -10.29 5.96
N ASP A 114 5.89 -8.98 6.01
CA ASP A 114 6.90 -8.32 6.85
C ASP A 114 6.24 -7.17 7.61
N LEU A 115 6.13 -7.33 8.92
CA LEU A 115 5.44 -6.41 9.83
C LEU A 115 6.40 -5.84 10.87
N TYR A 116 7.71 -5.83 10.58
CA TYR A 116 8.75 -5.45 11.52
C TYR A 116 8.55 -4.03 12.09
N ASN A 117 8.86 -3.87 13.39
CA ASN A 117 8.80 -2.59 14.09
C ASN A 117 7.40 -1.93 14.05
N ASN A 118 6.37 -2.69 14.39
CA ASN A 118 5.03 -2.18 14.69
C ASN A 118 4.64 -2.52 16.14
N GLY A 119 3.51 -1.98 16.61
CA GLY A 119 2.94 -2.26 17.92
C GLY A 119 1.78 -3.25 17.84
N LEU A 120 1.88 -4.27 16.97
CA LEU A 120 0.78 -5.20 16.71
C LEU A 120 0.54 -6.09 17.94
N HIS A 121 -0.69 -6.09 18.43
CA HIS A 121 -1.12 -6.97 19.51
C HIS A 121 -2.23 -7.94 19.08
N GLU A 122 -2.80 -7.76 17.88
CA GLU A 122 -3.83 -8.62 17.30
C GLU A 122 -3.65 -8.72 15.78
N ILE A 123 -3.78 -9.94 15.26
CA ILE A 123 -3.79 -10.21 13.83
C ILE A 123 -4.82 -11.31 13.52
N ILE A 124 -5.73 -11.04 12.58
CA ILE A 124 -6.84 -11.94 12.18
C ILE A 124 -6.59 -12.47 10.76
N GLY A 125 -7.07 -13.68 10.46
CA GLY A 125 -7.05 -14.23 9.09
C GLY A 125 -5.78 -14.98 8.69
N PHE A 126 -4.83 -15.18 9.61
CA PHE A 126 -3.59 -15.92 9.34
C PHE A 126 -3.81 -17.42 9.11
N ASN A 127 -4.87 -18.00 9.67
CA ASN A 127 -5.18 -19.42 9.52
C ASN A 127 -5.45 -19.82 8.06
N SER A 128 -5.73 -18.84 7.20
CA SER A 128 -5.98 -19.03 5.77
C SER A 128 -4.70 -19.01 4.92
N LEU A 129 -3.58 -18.60 5.49
CA LEU A 129 -2.26 -18.52 4.85
C LEU A 129 -1.47 -19.82 5.16
N SER A 130 -1.96 -20.95 4.65
CA SER A 130 -1.32 -22.27 4.78
C SER A 130 -0.23 -22.50 3.74
#